data_AF-A0A814CSL4-F1
#
_entry.id   AF-A0A814CSL4-F1
#
_cell.length_a   1.000
_cell.length_b   1.000
_cell.length_c   1.000
_cell.angle_alpha   90.00
_cell.angle_beta   90.00
_cell.angle_gamma   90.00
#
_symmetry.space_group_name_H-M   'P 1'
#
loop_
_entity.id
_entity.type
_entity.pdbx_description
1 polymer ?
#
loop_
_entity_poly.entity_id
_entity_poly.type
_entity_poly.pdbx_seq_one_letter_code
_entity_poly.pdbx_strand_id
1 'polypeptide(L)'
;MREIVHMQAGQCGNQIGAKFWEVISDEHGIDPTGTYHGDSDLQLERINVYYNEAAGGKYVPRAVLVDLEPGTMDSVRSGPFGQLFRPDNFVFGQSGAGNNWAKGHYTEGAELVDSVLDVVRKEAESCDCLQGFQLTHSLGGGTGSGMGTLLISKI
;
A
#
# COMPACT_ATOMS: atom_id res chain seq x y z
N MET A 1 -3.15 -2.98 -19.61
CA MET A 1 -2.37 -4.20 -19.30
C MET A 1 -3.08 -4.85 -18.11
N ARG A 2 -2.44 -5.54 -17.17
CA ARG A 2 -3.13 -6.19 -16.03
C ARG A 2 -2.55 -5.66 -14.74
N GLU A 3 -3.07 -4.56 -14.22
CA GLU A 3 -2.54 -3.87 -13.03
C GLU A 3 -3.20 -4.35 -11.73
N ILE A 4 -2.45 -4.36 -10.63
CA ILE A 4 -2.94 -4.69 -9.29
C ILE A 4 -2.62 -3.51 -8.35
N VAL A 5 -3.62 -3.07 -7.58
CA VAL A 5 -3.42 -2.09 -6.51
C VAL A 5 -3.21 -2.83 -5.18
N HIS A 6 -2.05 -2.62 -4.56
CA HIS A 6 -1.72 -3.18 -3.26
C HIS A 6 -2.26 -2.28 -2.15
N MET A 7 -2.87 -2.88 -1.14
CA MET A 7 -3.36 -2.21 0.05
C MET A 7 -2.76 -2.89 1.27
N GLN A 8 -2.28 -2.10 2.23
CA GLN A 8 -1.75 -2.62 3.48
C GLN A 8 -2.37 -1.91 4.67
N ALA A 9 -2.94 -2.68 5.59
CA ALA A 9 -3.73 -2.16 6.70
C ALA A 9 -3.19 -2.58 8.06
N GLY A 10 -2.99 -1.60 8.93
CA GLY A 10 -2.51 -1.77 10.30
C GLY A 10 -1.04 -2.13 10.38
N GLN A 11 -0.50 -2.16 11.61
CA GLN A 11 0.93 -2.41 11.87
C GLN A 11 1.48 -3.66 11.15
N CYS A 12 0.83 -4.82 11.32
CA CYS A 12 1.29 -6.07 10.71
C CYS A 12 1.25 -6.01 9.17
N GLY A 13 0.16 -5.48 8.60
CA GLY A 13 0.01 -5.35 7.15
C GLY A 13 1.10 -4.45 6.57
N ASN A 14 1.38 -3.33 7.22
CA ASN A 14 2.42 -2.40 6.78
C ASN A 14 3.84 -2.97 6.87
N GLN A 15 4.16 -3.73 7.93
CA GLN A 15 5.48 -4.36 8.06
C GLN A 15 5.71 -5.46 7.00
N ILE A 16 4.70 -6.31 6.78
CA ILE A 16 4.77 -7.34 5.73
C ILE A 16 4.82 -6.67 4.36
N GLY A 17 3.98 -5.67 4.11
CA GLY A 17 3.96 -4.91 2.87
C GLY A 17 5.30 -4.24 2.58
N ALA A 18 5.94 -3.61 3.58
CA ALA A 18 7.27 -3.02 3.41
C ALA A 18 8.31 -4.07 2.99
N LYS A 19 8.29 -5.27 3.58
CA LYS A 19 9.19 -6.36 3.17
C LYS A 19 8.84 -6.97 1.83
N PHE A 20 7.56 -7.06 1.49
CA PHE A 20 7.13 -7.46 0.15
C PHE A 20 7.72 -6.51 -0.90
N TRP A 21 7.54 -5.19 -0.72
CA TRP A 21 8.05 -4.19 -1.66
C TRP A 21 9.57 -4.13 -1.74
N GLU A 22 10.29 -4.39 -0.65
CA GLU A 22 11.76 -4.56 -0.67
C GLU A 22 12.15 -5.73 -1.57
N VAL A 23 11.57 -6.92 -1.36
CA VAL A 23 11.91 -8.13 -2.11
C VAL A 23 11.55 -8.00 -3.59
N ILE A 24 10.35 -7.51 -3.93
CA ILE A 24 9.98 -7.39 -5.35
C ILE A 24 10.73 -6.26 -6.05
N SER A 25 11.14 -5.20 -5.34
CA SER A 25 12.00 -4.17 -5.93
C SER A 25 13.38 -4.76 -6.26
N ASP A 26 13.95 -5.56 -5.36
CA ASP A 26 15.21 -6.26 -5.61
C ASP A 26 15.09 -7.24 -6.80
N GLU A 27 14.00 -8.01 -6.89
CA GLU A 27 13.74 -8.93 -8.01
C GLU A 27 13.63 -8.18 -9.36
N HIS A 28 13.01 -7.00 -9.37
CA HIS A 28 12.86 -6.14 -10.54
C HIS A 28 14.04 -5.20 -10.78
N GLY A 29 15.08 -5.22 -9.94
CA GLY A 29 16.25 -4.35 -10.06
C GLY A 29 15.93 -2.86 -9.87
N ILE A 30 14.92 -2.53 -9.06
CA ILE A 30 14.51 -1.16 -8.73
C ILE A 30 15.17 -0.74 -7.42
N ASP A 31 15.91 0.36 -7.45
CA ASP A 31 16.54 0.90 -6.25
C ASP A 31 15.54 1.70 -5.37
N PRO A 32 15.94 2.11 -4.15
CA PRO A 32 15.08 2.93 -3.28
C PRO A 32 14.67 4.30 -3.85
N THR A 33 15.32 4.77 -4.93
CA THR A 33 14.97 6.03 -5.61
C THR A 33 13.93 5.83 -6.73
N GLY A 34 13.58 4.57 -7.01
CA GLY A 34 12.70 4.15 -8.09
C GLY A 34 13.41 3.97 -9.42
N THR A 35 14.74 4.00 -9.47
CA THR A 35 15.51 3.91 -10.72
C THR A 35 15.86 2.44 -11.00
N TYR A 36 15.75 2.04 -12.27
CA TYR A 36 16.10 0.68 -12.69
C TYR A 36 17.62 0.53 -12.88
N HIS A 37 18.17 -0.52 -12.26
CA HIS A 37 19.57 -0.93 -12.33
C HIS A 37 19.73 -2.44 -12.61
N GLY A 38 18.67 -3.10 -13.11
CA GLY A 38 18.71 -4.51 -13.46
C GLY A 38 19.50 -4.82 -14.73
N ASP A 39 19.70 -6.11 -14.98
CA ASP A 39 20.52 -6.66 -16.06
C ASP A 39 19.73 -7.53 -17.05
N SER A 40 18.43 -7.70 -16.85
CA SER A 40 17.58 -8.56 -17.66
C SER A 40 16.31 -7.86 -18.15
N ASP A 41 16.07 -7.92 -19.47
CA ASP A 41 14.84 -7.36 -20.07
C ASP A 41 13.55 -7.98 -19.48
N LEU A 42 13.63 -9.20 -18.95
CA LEU A 42 12.50 -9.87 -18.29
C LEU A 42 12.06 -9.17 -17.01
N GLN A 43 12.94 -8.43 -16.34
CA GLN A 43 12.60 -7.67 -15.13
C GLN A 43 11.66 -6.51 -15.46
N LEU A 44 11.72 -5.95 -16.67
CA LEU A 44 10.86 -4.85 -17.10
C LEU A 44 9.60 -5.31 -17.85
N GLU A 45 9.56 -6.55 -18.36
CA GLU A 45 8.46 -7.05 -19.20
C GLU A 45 7.07 -6.87 -18.57
N ARG A 46 6.96 -7.04 -17.24
CA ARG A 46 5.69 -6.97 -16.50
C ARG A 46 5.74 -6.07 -15.27
N ILE A 47 6.71 -5.15 -15.23
CA ILE A 47 6.88 -4.26 -14.08
C ILE A 47 5.64 -3.40 -13.80
N ASN A 48 4.89 -3.07 -14.86
CA ASN A 48 3.69 -2.25 -14.81
C ASN A 48 2.53 -2.85 -13.99
N VAL A 49 2.58 -4.17 -13.69
CA VAL A 49 1.58 -4.85 -12.86
C VAL A 49 1.53 -4.23 -11.47
N TYR A 50 2.70 -4.00 -10.86
CA TYR A 50 2.84 -3.47 -9.50
C TYR A 50 3.37 -2.03 -9.46
N TYR A 51 4.03 -1.54 -10.50
CA TYR A 51 4.61 -0.21 -10.55
C TYR A 51 3.90 0.70 -11.57
N ASN A 52 3.87 1.98 -11.23
CA ASN A 52 3.62 3.09 -12.14
C ASN A 52 4.96 3.61 -12.65
N GLU A 53 5.11 3.78 -13.96
CA GLU A 53 6.23 4.52 -14.53
C GLU A 53 5.92 6.02 -14.49
N ALA A 54 6.63 6.76 -13.63
CA ALA A 54 6.56 8.20 -13.52
C ALA A 54 7.60 8.88 -14.43
N ALA A 55 7.46 10.19 -14.61
CA ALA A 55 8.40 10.98 -15.40
C ALA A 55 9.84 10.80 -14.92
N GLY A 56 10.77 10.68 -15.87
CA GLY A 56 12.20 10.47 -15.58
C GLY A 56 12.61 9.02 -15.36
N GLY A 57 11.79 8.05 -15.81
CA GLY A 57 12.11 6.63 -15.73
C GLY A 57 12.07 6.07 -14.30
N LYS A 58 11.27 6.70 -13.43
CA LYS A 58 11.12 6.30 -12.04
C LYS A 58 9.90 5.40 -11.86
N TYR A 59 10.10 4.26 -11.22
CA TYR A 59 9.05 3.31 -10.91
C TYR A 59 8.52 3.54 -9.49
N VAL A 60 7.21 3.74 -9.38
CA VAL A 60 6.52 4.02 -8.11
C VAL A 60 5.51 2.91 -7.82
N PRO A 61 5.55 2.26 -6.64
CA PRO A 61 4.58 1.24 -6.24
C PRO A 61 3.13 1.70 -6.33
N ARG A 62 2.26 0.87 -6.91
CA ARG A 62 0.79 0.97 -6.80
C ARG A 62 0.34 0.49 -5.42
N ALA A 63 0.73 1.21 -4.38
CA ALA A 63 0.47 0.84 -2.99
C ALA A 63 -0.29 1.93 -2.25
N VAL A 64 -1.24 1.53 -1.40
CA VAL A 64 -1.95 2.38 -0.43
C VAL A 64 -1.66 1.87 0.98
N LEU A 65 -1.12 2.74 1.81
CA LEU A 65 -0.69 2.43 3.17
C LEU A 65 -1.67 3.03 4.16
N VAL A 66 -2.26 2.17 4.99
CA VAL A 66 -3.34 2.55 5.90
C VAL A 66 -3.01 2.13 7.32
N ASP A 67 -3.15 3.06 8.26
CA ASP A 67 -3.22 2.72 9.69
C ASP A 67 -4.05 3.76 10.46
N LEU A 68 -4.65 3.36 11.57
CA LEU A 68 -5.40 4.29 12.42
C LEU A 68 -4.46 5.10 13.34
N GLU A 69 -3.21 4.67 13.46
CA GLU A 69 -2.16 5.34 14.23
C GLU A 69 -1.02 5.85 13.32
N PRO A 70 -0.45 7.04 13.60
CA PRO A 70 0.61 7.61 12.76
C PRO A 70 1.94 6.86 12.88
N GLY A 71 2.22 6.20 14.01
CA GLY A 71 3.54 5.64 14.32
C GLY A 71 4.04 4.55 13.34
N THR A 72 3.11 3.80 12.73
CA THR A 72 3.46 2.81 11.70
C THR A 72 4.01 3.49 10.44
N MET A 73 3.47 4.66 10.07
CA MET A 73 3.87 5.37 8.85
C MET A 73 5.31 5.89 8.95
N ASP A 74 5.69 6.41 10.12
CA ASP A 74 7.07 6.86 10.37
C ASP A 74 8.06 5.70 10.26
N SER A 75 7.66 4.52 10.73
CA SER A 75 8.47 3.30 10.64
C SER A 75 8.67 2.85 9.19
N VAL A 76 7.63 2.94 8.35
CA VAL A 76 7.75 2.60 6.92
C VAL A 76 8.59 3.64 6.16
N ARG A 77 8.37 4.94 6.41
CA ARG A 77 9.11 6.03 5.75
C ARG A 77 10.60 6.05 6.08
N SER A 78 10.96 5.63 7.29
CA SER A 78 12.35 5.47 7.71
C SER A 78 12.99 4.16 7.26
N GLY A 79 12.20 3.25 6.66
CA GLY A 79 12.68 2.01 6.08
C GLY A 79 13.51 2.22 4.80
N PRO A 80 14.24 1.19 4.35
CA PRO A 80 15.16 1.28 3.21
C PRO A 80 14.46 1.74 1.92
N PHE A 81 13.26 1.24 1.67
CA PHE A 81 12.42 1.59 0.52
C PHE A 81 11.30 2.58 0.86
N GLY A 82 11.38 3.26 2.01
CA GLY A 82 10.33 4.17 2.47
C GLY A 82 10.08 5.36 1.52
N GLN A 83 11.12 5.81 0.83
CA GLN A 83 11.07 6.93 -0.13
C GLN A 83 10.49 6.53 -1.50
N LEU A 84 10.33 5.24 -1.75
CA LEU A 84 9.79 4.71 -3.00
C LEU A 84 8.28 4.96 -3.10
N PHE A 85 7.58 4.97 -1.97
CA PHE A 85 6.13 5.16 -1.90
C PHE A 85 5.72 6.62 -2.13
N ARG A 86 4.62 6.82 -2.84
CA ARG A 86 4.05 8.17 -3.01
C ARG A 86 3.55 8.71 -1.66
N PRO A 87 3.95 9.92 -1.23
CA PRO A 87 3.52 10.50 0.04
C PRO A 87 2.00 10.62 0.19
N ASP A 88 1.29 10.88 -0.91
CA ASP A 88 -0.18 11.01 -0.97
C ASP A 88 -0.91 9.69 -0.72
N ASN A 89 -0.21 8.55 -0.82
CA ASN A 89 -0.80 7.22 -0.64
C ASN A 89 -0.72 6.72 0.82
N PHE A 90 -0.19 7.53 1.72
CA PHE A 90 -0.21 7.28 3.16
C PHE A 90 -1.47 7.90 3.76
N VAL A 91 -2.39 7.06 4.21
CA VAL A 91 -3.63 7.49 4.86
C VAL A 91 -3.62 7.00 6.30
N PHE A 92 -3.63 7.94 7.24
CA PHE A 92 -3.58 7.57 8.65
C PHE A 92 -4.48 8.41 9.55
N GLY A 93 -4.97 7.76 10.61
CA GLY A 93 -5.76 8.39 11.67
C GLY A 93 -4.90 9.04 12.76
N GLN A 94 -5.57 9.58 13.77
CA GLN A 94 -4.95 10.13 14.98
C GLN A 94 -5.21 9.26 16.23
N SER A 95 -5.92 8.15 16.07
CA SER A 95 -6.50 7.34 17.15
C SER A 95 -6.47 5.88 16.76
N GLY A 96 -5.94 5.01 17.62
CA GLY A 96 -5.84 3.59 17.33
C GLY A 96 -7.10 2.78 17.67
N ALA A 97 -7.28 1.66 16.97
CA ALA A 97 -8.33 0.70 17.30
C ALA A 97 -8.05 -0.07 18.61
N GLY A 98 -6.81 -0.09 19.11
CA GLY A 98 -6.45 -0.71 20.40
C GLY A 98 -6.85 -2.19 20.51
N ASN A 99 -6.53 -2.99 19.48
CA ASN A 99 -6.94 -4.41 19.38
C ASN A 99 -8.45 -4.68 19.45
N ASN A 100 -9.28 -3.67 19.19
CA ASN A 100 -10.72 -3.81 19.13
C ASN A 100 -11.21 -3.78 17.67
N TRP A 101 -11.69 -4.92 17.17
CA TRP A 101 -12.23 -5.04 15.82
C TRP A 101 -13.41 -4.08 15.57
N ALA A 102 -14.32 -3.92 16.54
CA ALA A 102 -15.49 -3.07 16.38
C ALA A 102 -15.11 -1.60 16.20
N LYS A 103 -14.04 -1.14 16.87
CA LYS A 103 -13.50 0.21 16.64
C LYS A 103 -12.97 0.39 15.22
N GLY A 104 -12.21 -0.60 14.74
CA GLY A 104 -11.71 -0.59 13.37
C GLY A 104 -12.82 -0.68 12.30
N HIS A 105 -13.93 -1.36 12.60
CA HIS A 105 -14.97 -1.62 11.60
C HIS A 105 -16.13 -0.62 11.63
N TYR A 106 -16.52 -0.12 12.81
CA TYR A 106 -17.75 0.67 12.97
C TYR A 106 -17.52 2.12 13.43
N THR A 107 -16.38 2.45 14.05
CA THR A 107 -16.14 3.80 14.56
C THR A 107 -14.94 4.46 13.89
N GLU A 108 -13.73 4.29 14.44
CA GLU A 108 -12.52 5.00 13.99
C GLU A 108 -12.19 4.69 12.52
N GLY A 109 -12.29 3.41 12.13
CA GLY A 109 -12.05 3.02 10.74
C GLY A 109 -13.15 3.47 9.79
N ALA A 110 -14.39 3.62 10.25
CA ALA A 110 -15.48 4.15 9.43
C ALA A 110 -15.33 5.65 9.16
N GLU A 111 -14.68 6.40 10.04
CA GLU A 111 -14.35 7.81 9.79
C GLU A 111 -13.21 7.97 8.77
N LEU A 112 -12.23 7.05 8.77
CA LEU A 112 -11.07 7.12 7.88
C LEU A 112 -11.31 6.48 6.49
N VAL A 113 -12.25 5.55 6.38
CA VAL A 113 -12.42 4.70 5.17
C VAL A 113 -12.65 5.51 3.90
N ASP A 114 -13.42 6.59 3.94
CA ASP A 114 -13.71 7.40 2.75
C ASP A 114 -12.44 8.06 2.18
N SER A 115 -11.54 8.50 3.06
CA SER A 115 -10.23 9.03 2.66
C SER A 115 -9.37 7.97 1.98
N VAL A 116 -9.41 6.73 2.48
CA VAL A 116 -8.71 5.60 1.85
C VAL A 116 -9.30 5.29 0.49
N LEU A 117 -10.64 5.23 0.38
CA LEU A 117 -11.32 4.93 -0.88
C LEU A 117 -11.05 5.98 -1.96
N ASP A 118 -10.89 7.25 -1.59
CA ASP A 118 -10.50 8.30 -2.54
C ASP A 118 -9.08 8.10 -3.09
N VAL A 119 -8.14 7.65 -2.27
CA VAL A 119 -6.78 7.32 -2.71
C VAL A 119 -6.78 6.05 -3.57
N VAL A 120 -7.49 5.01 -3.14
CA VAL A 120 -7.64 3.76 -3.91
C VAL A 120 -8.28 4.04 -5.28
N ARG A 121 -9.29 4.92 -5.33
CA ARG A 121 -9.91 5.36 -6.59
C ARG A 121 -8.89 6.05 -7.50
N LYS A 122 -8.08 6.98 -6.97
CA LYS A 122 -7.04 7.64 -7.78
C LYS A 122 -6.03 6.64 -8.36
N GLU A 123 -5.62 5.64 -7.59
CA GLU A 123 -4.74 4.57 -8.10
C GLU A 123 -5.44 3.70 -9.15
N ALA A 124 -6.70 3.36 -8.94
CA ALA A 124 -7.51 2.60 -9.89
C ALA A 124 -7.69 3.33 -11.23
N GLU A 125 -8.00 4.63 -11.20
CA GLU A 125 -8.12 5.47 -12.40
C GLU A 125 -6.79 5.66 -13.15
N SER A 126 -5.66 5.44 -12.47
CA SER A 126 -4.32 5.45 -13.10
C SER A 126 -3.96 4.12 -13.79
N CYS A 127 -4.84 3.11 -13.71
CA CYS A 127 -4.65 1.82 -14.36
C CYS A 127 -5.34 1.78 -15.73
N ASP A 128 -4.73 1.10 -16.70
CA ASP A 128 -5.35 0.87 -18.02
C ASP A 128 -6.44 -0.21 -17.95
N CYS A 129 -6.18 -1.32 -17.23
CA CYS A 129 -7.17 -2.35 -16.96
C CYS A 129 -6.89 -3.04 -15.62
N LEU A 130 -7.44 -2.43 -14.56
CA LEU A 130 -7.34 -2.94 -13.19
C LEU A 130 -7.86 -4.38 -13.07
N GLN A 131 -7.02 -5.28 -12.58
CA GLN A 131 -7.38 -6.68 -12.32
C GLN A 131 -8.09 -6.87 -10.98
N GLY A 132 -7.69 -6.08 -9.98
CA GLY A 132 -8.19 -6.20 -8.62
C GLY A 132 -7.20 -5.64 -7.60
N PHE A 133 -7.42 -6.05 -6.36
CA PHE A 133 -6.73 -5.51 -5.19
C PHE A 133 -6.04 -6.64 -4.42
N GLN A 134 -4.83 -6.38 -3.93
CA GLN A 134 -4.13 -7.27 -3.01
C GLN A 134 -4.10 -6.61 -1.64
N LEU A 135 -4.75 -7.19 -0.63
CA LEU A 135 -4.77 -6.66 0.73
C LEU A 135 -3.89 -7.49 1.66
N THR A 136 -2.93 -6.84 2.32
CA THR A 136 -2.15 -7.42 3.44
C THR A 136 -2.59 -6.81 4.76
N HIS A 137 -3.09 -7.65 5.67
CA HIS A 137 -3.57 -7.23 6.99
C HIS A 137 -3.47 -8.37 8.01
N SER A 138 -3.59 -8.05 9.31
CA SER A 138 -3.73 -9.07 10.36
C SER A 138 -5.18 -9.23 10.80
N LEU A 139 -5.54 -10.44 11.23
CA LEU A 139 -6.86 -10.71 11.83
C LEU A 139 -6.89 -10.52 13.36
N GLY A 140 -5.73 -10.54 14.02
CA GLY A 140 -5.65 -10.41 15.49
C GLY A 140 -5.59 -8.98 16.02
N GLY A 141 -5.33 -7.98 15.16
CA GLY A 141 -5.30 -6.56 15.55
C GLY A 141 -6.70 -5.94 15.56
N GLY A 142 -6.80 -4.62 15.77
CA GLY A 142 -8.05 -3.85 15.59
C GLY A 142 -8.14 -3.18 14.22
N THR A 143 -7.08 -2.48 13.81
CA THR A 143 -7.01 -1.79 12.51
C THR A 143 -6.98 -2.79 11.35
N GLY A 144 -5.99 -3.69 11.34
CA GLY A 144 -5.84 -4.66 10.26
C GLY A 144 -7.09 -5.48 10.05
N SER A 145 -7.71 -5.96 11.12
CA SER A 145 -8.88 -6.83 11.05
C SER A 145 -10.15 -6.03 10.74
N GLY A 146 -10.50 -5.04 11.58
CA GLY A 146 -11.75 -4.27 11.50
C GLY A 146 -11.81 -3.36 10.29
N MET A 147 -10.79 -2.52 10.13
CA MET A 147 -10.74 -1.60 8.98
C MET A 147 -10.45 -2.35 7.69
N GLY A 148 -9.61 -3.40 7.73
CA GLY A 148 -9.36 -4.23 6.56
C GLY A 148 -10.63 -4.90 6.03
N THR A 149 -11.47 -5.50 6.88
CA THR A 149 -12.74 -6.08 6.44
C THR A 149 -13.75 -5.04 5.99
N LEU A 150 -13.76 -3.85 6.61
CA LEU A 150 -14.58 -2.73 6.16
C LEU A 150 -14.20 -2.31 4.74
N LEU A 151 -12.89 -2.13 4.47
CA LEU A 151 -12.37 -1.79 3.15
C LEU A 151 -12.78 -2.81 2.08
N ILE A 152 -12.63 -4.11 2.36
CA ILE A 152 -13.03 -5.18 1.43
C ILE A 152 -14.52 -5.07 1.08
N SER A 153 -15.39 -4.73 2.03
CA SER A 153 -16.83 -4.63 1.78
C SER A 153 -17.26 -3.38 0.99
N LYS A 154 -16.36 -2.39 0.87
CA LYS A 154 -16.62 -1.10 0.23
C LYS A 154 -16.02 -0.97 -1.18
N ILE A 155 -15.07 -1.84 -1.50
CA ILE A 155 -14.47 -2.01 -2.83
C ILE A 155 -15.41 -2.83 -3.69
#